data_AF-A0A7S3J3C8-F1
#
_entry.id   AF-A0A7S3J3C8-F1
#
_cell.length_a   1.000
_cell.length_b   1.000
_cell.length_c   1.000
_cell.angle_alpha   90.00
_cell.angle_beta   90.00
_cell.angle_gamma   90.00
#
_symmetry.space_group_name_H-M   'P 1'
#
loop_
_entity.id
_entity.type
_entity.pdbx_description
1 polymer ?
#
loop_
_entity_poly.entity_id
_entity_poly.type
_entity_poly.pdbx_seq_one_letter_code
_entity_poly.pdbx_strand_id
1 'polypeptide(L)'
;FSYGRVIFDNLFNLILVILLIQILSGIIIDTFAKLREKRDTITEDDRRECFVCGKTKEFLERESGSDQVFAVHVMKIHSIRNYIFFLAYLSKKPENEMNGLETYVLEK
;
A
#
# COMPACT_ATOMS: atom_id res chain seq x y z
N PHE A 1 13.71 -28.82 -54.45
CA PHE A 1 13.35 -28.02 -53.26
C PHE A 1 11.92 -28.32 -52.88
N SER A 2 11.67 -28.93 -51.71
CA SER A 2 10.31 -29.27 -51.29
C SER A 2 9.71 -28.11 -50.50
N TYR A 3 9.02 -27.21 -51.20
CA TYR A 3 8.38 -26.02 -50.64
C TYR A 3 7.44 -26.33 -49.46
N GLY A 4 6.82 -27.51 -49.44
CA GLY A 4 5.94 -27.93 -48.34
C GLY A 4 6.62 -28.05 -46.99
N ARG A 5 7.89 -28.49 -46.94
CA ARG A 5 8.65 -28.57 -45.67
C ARG A 5 8.98 -27.17 -45.14
N VAL A 6 9.43 -26.28 -46.02
CA VAL A 6 9.76 -24.90 -45.65
C VAL A 6 8.54 -24.16 -45.09
N ILE A 7 7.36 -24.33 -45.70
CA ILE A 7 6.12 -23.71 -45.22
C ILE A 7 5.70 -24.29 -43.87
N PHE A 8 5.77 -25.61 -43.71
CA PHE A 8 5.44 -26.28 -42.46
C PHE A 8 6.35 -25.80 -41.31
N ASP A 9 7.65 -25.75 -41.53
CA ASP A 9 8.63 -25.33 -40.53
C ASP A 9 8.44 -23.85 -40.15
N ASN A 10 8.17 -22.96 -41.13
CA ASN A 10 7.91 -21.55 -40.87
C ASN A 10 6.60 -21.31 -40.10
N LEU A 11 5.52 -22.02 -40.47
CA LEU A 11 4.22 -21.88 -39.81
C LEU A 11 4.29 -22.41 -38.37
N PHE A 12 4.96 -23.53 -38.15
CA PHE A 12 5.20 -24.06 -36.81
C PHE A 12 5.97 -23.07 -35.95
N ASN A 13 7.04 -22.47 -36.48
CA ASN A 13 7.83 -21.47 -35.75
C ASN A 13 7.01 -20.21 -35.41
N LEU A 14 6.18 -19.73 -36.36
CA LEU A 14 5.32 -18.57 -36.13
C LEU A 14 4.32 -18.83 -34.99
N ILE A 15 3.67 -20.00 -34.98
CA ILE A 15 2.71 -20.39 -33.94
C ILE A 15 3.40 -20.50 -32.59
N LEU A 16 4.59 -21.10 -32.53
CA LEU A 16 5.38 -21.24 -31.31
C LEU A 16 5.71 -19.88 -30.69
N VAL A 17 6.18 -18.92 -31.50
CA VAL A 17 6.51 -17.57 -31.02
C VAL A 17 5.27 -16.84 -30.51
N ILE A 18 4.16 -16.89 -31.24
CA ILE A 18 2.90 -16.27 -30.81
C ILE A 18 2.44 -16.87 -29.48
N LEU A 19 2.49 -18.20 -29.35
CA LEU A 19 2.10 -18.89 -28.13
C LEU A 19 2.97 -18.43 -26.94
N LEU A 20 4.30 -18.35 -27.10
CA LEU A 20 5.20 -17.88 -26.05
C LEU A 20 4.87 -16.45 -25.61
N ILE A 21 4.63 -15.54 -26.56
CA ILE A 21 4.29 -14.15 -26.25
C ILE A 21 2.96 -14.06 -25.50
N GLN A 22 1.95 -14.83 -25.89
CA GLN A 22 0.65 -14.85 -25.22
C GLN A 22 0.74 -15.39 -23.79
N ILE A 23 1.52 -16.46 -23.56
CA ILE A 23 1.75 -16.98 -22.21
C ILE A 23 2.45 -15.95 -21.33
N LEU A 24 3.54 -15.34 -21.81
CA LEU A 24 4.28 -14.32 -21.06
C LEU A 24 3.38 -13.12 -20.73
N SER A 25 2.61 -12.66 -21.71
CA SER A 25 1.67 -11.56 -21.52
C SER A 25 0.58 -11.90 -20.50
N GLY A 26 0.06 -13.13 -20.53
CA GLY A 26 -0.90 -13.63 -19.55
C GLY A 26 -0.35 -13.61 -18.11
N ILE A 27 0.88 -14.08 -17.90
CA ILE A 27 1.54 -14.05 -16.58
C ILE A 27 1.73 -12.62 -16.08
N ILE A 28 2.14 -11.71 -16.95
CA ILE A 28 2.34 -10.30 -16.62
C ILE A 28 1.01 -9.67 -16.20
N ILE A 29 -0.07 -9.88 -16.96
CA ILE A 29 -1.40 -9.33 -16.66
C ILE A 29 -1.92 -9.88 -15.32
N ASP A 30 -1.81 -11.19 -15.07
CA ASP A 30 -2.21 -11.81 -13.80
C ASP A 30 -1.45 -11.19 -12.61
N THR A 31 -0.14 -11.00 -12.76
CA THR A 31 0.69 -10.40 -11.71
C THR A 31 0.27 -8.96 -11.43
N PHE A 32 0.05 -8.14 -12.47
CA PHE A 32 -0.43 -6.77 -12.28
C PHE A 32 -1.84 -6.71 -11.70
N ALA A 33 -2.72 -7.66 -12.03
CA ALA A 33 -4.05 -7.76 -11.44
C ALA A 33 -3.95 -8.01 -9.92
N LYS A 34 -3.11 -8.96 -9.50
CA LYS A 34 -2.85 -9.23 -8.07
C LYS A 34 -2.24 -8.03 -7.33
N LEU A 35 -1.30 -7.33 -7.96
CA LEU A 35 -0.72 -6.12 -7.38
C LEU A 35 -1.77 -5.00 -7.21
N ARG A 36 -2.71 -4.91 -8.15
CA ARG A 36 -3.82 -3.96 -8.06
C ARG A 36 -4.78 -4.32 -6.94
N GLU A 37 -5.20 -5.57 -6.86
CA GLU A 37 -6.06 -6.07 -5.78
C GLU A 37 -5.44 -5.79 -4.42
N LYS A 38 -4.15 -6.13 -4.23
CA LYS A 38 -3.42 -5.85 -2.99
C LYS A 38 -3.40 -4.36 -2.65
N ARG A 39 -3.19 -3.48 -3.63
CA ARG A 39 -3.22 -2.03 -3.43
C ARG A 39 -4.62 -1.58 -3.00
N ASP A 40 -5.65 -2.08 -3.66
CA ASP A 40 -7.04 -1.71 -3.39
C ASP A 40 -7.45 -2.17 -1.98
N THR A 41 -7.04 -3.37 -1.53
CA THR A 41 -7.22 -3.83 -0.14
C THR A 41 -6.59 -2.86 0.87
N ILE A 42 -5.30 -2.52 0.69
CA ILE A 42 -4.60 -1.59 1.59
C ILE A 42 -5.31 -0.22 1.62
N THR A 43 -5.76 0.26 0.46
CA THR A 43 -6.45 1.55 0.36
C THR A 43 -7.81 1.54 1.05
N GLU A 44 -8.51 0.41 1.01
CA GLU A 44 -9.79 0.24 1.71
C GLU A 44 -9.59 0.12 3.23
N ASP A 45 -8.55 -0.58 3.68
CA ASP A 45 -8.19 -0.67 5.10
C ASP A 45 -7.85 0.73 5.66
N ASP A 46 -7.04 1.51 4.94
CA ASP A 46 -6.70 2.90 5.30
C ASP A 46 -7.94 3.81 5.43
N ARG A 47 -9.04 3.48 4.76
CA ARG A 47 -10.32 4.23 4.83
C ARG A 47 -11.24 3.75 5.94
N ARG A 48 -11.09 2.51 6.38
CA ARG A 48 -11.98 1.86 7.35
C ARG A 48 -11.46 1.93 8.76
N GLU A 49 -10.15 1.98 8.96
CA GLU A 49 -9.57 1.99 10.30
C GLU A 49 -8.45 3.03 10.43
N CYS A 50 -8.30 3.57 11.64
CA CYS A 50 -7.20 4.49 11.92
C CYS A 50 -5.93 3.70 12.21
N PHE A 51 -4.89 3.87 11.38
CA PHE A 51 -3.59 3.22 11.52
C PHE A 51 -2.96 3.32 12.93
N VAL A 52 -3.14 4.45 13.62
CA VAL A 52 -2.48 4.71 14.92
C VAL A 52 -3.18 4.01 16.08
N CYS A 53 -4.51 3.95 16.08
CA CYS A 53 -5.29 3.44 17.22
C CYS A 53 -6.08 2.16 16.92
N GLY A 54 -6.14 1.72 15.67
CA GLY A 54 -6.88 0.52 15.23
C GLY A 54 -8.39 0.62 15.35
N LYS A 55 -8.95 1.80 15.66
CA LYS A 55 -10.40 2.01 15.74
C LYS A 55 -10.99 2.12 14.34
N THR A 56 -12.10 1.45 14.09
CA THR A 56 -12.81 1.55 12.81
C THR A 56 -13.56 2.87 12.69
N LYS A 57 -13.83 3.27 11.45
CA LYS A 57 -14.57 4.46 11.08
C LYS A 57 -15.96 4.45 11.70
N GLU A 58 -16.66 3.31 11.63
CA GLU A 58 -18.01 3.16 12.17
C GLU A 58 -18.03 3.33 13.68
N PHE A 59 -17.01 2.82 14.37
CA PHE A 59 -16.87 2.98 15.81
C PHE A 59 -16.67 4.45 16.18
N LEU A 60 -15.78 5.16 15.47
CA LEU A 60 -15.48 6.57 15.73
C LEU A 60 -16.65 7.51 15.41
N GLU A 61 -17.38 7.24 14.33
CA GLU A 61 -18.58 7.99 13.94
C GLU A 61 -19.72 7.75 14.92
N ARG A 62 -19.88 6.52 15.41
CA ARG A 62 -20.86 6.18 16.45
C ARG A 62 -20.56 6.83 17.79
N GLU A 63 -19.31 6.83 18.25
CA GLU A 63 -18.93 7.49 19.52
C GLU A 63 -19.13 9.00 19.46
N SER A 64 -18.88 9.61 18.30
CA SER A 64 -18.86 11.07 18.15
C SER A 64 -20.19 11.66 17.64
N GLY A 65 -21.11 10.83 17.15
CA GLY A 65 -22.43 11.25 16.64
C GLY A 65 -22.38 12.07 15.35
N SER A 66 -21.30 12.00 14.57
CA SER A 66 -21.12 12.78 13.34
C SER A 66 -20.26 12.05 12.30
N ASP A 67 -20.74 12.04 11.05
CA ASP A 67 -20.19 11.29 9.90
C ASP A 67 -18.89 11.89 9.30
N GLN A 68 -18.29 12.91 9.93
CA GLN A 68 -17.07 13.57 9.43
C GLN A 68 -15.91 13.49 10.43
N VAL A 69 -16.12 12.84 11.58
CA VAL A 69 -15.15 12.84 12.67
C VAL A 69 -13.93 11.98 12.34
N PHE A 70 -14.09 10.91 11.54
CA PHE A 70 -12.98 10.06 11.14
C PHE A 70 -11.89 10.82 10.37
N ALA A 71 -12.28 11.67 9.42
CA ALA A 71 -11.34 12.45 8.61
C ALA A 71 -10.52 13.43 9.49
N VAL A 72 -11.18 14.09 10.44
CA VAL A 72 -10.51 14.98 11.42
C VAL A 72 -9.61 14.17 12.35
N HIS A 73 -10.07 13.00 12.81
CA HIS A 73 -9.31 12.12 13.68
C HIS A 73 -7.99 11.72 13.02
N VAL A 74 -8.01 11.22 11.78
CA VAL A 74 -6.80 10.79 11.06
C VAL A 74 -5.91 11.99 10.68
N MET A 75 -6.48 13.13 10.29
CA MET A 75 -5.67 14.27 9.82
C MET A 75 -5.13 15.19 10.91
N LYS A 76 -5.81 15.29 12.06
CA LYS A 76 -5.47 16.27 13.11
C LYS A 76 -5.04 15.62 14.42
N ILE A 77 -5.73 14.56 14.85
CA ILE A 77 -5.46 13.90 16.14
C ILE A 77 -4.39 12.82 15.96
N HIS A 78 -4.62 11.88 15.05
CA HIS A 78 -3.76 10.73 14.74
C HIS A 78 -3.09 10.84 13.36
N SER A 79 -2.50 12.01 13.09
CA SER A 79 -1.72 12.22 11.86
C SER A 79 -0.36 11.54 11.95
N ILE A 80 -0.15 10.51 11.13
CA ILE A 80 1.13 9.77 11.04
C ILE A 80 2.32 10.71 10.83
N ARG A 81 2.15 11.77 10.03
CA ARG A 81 3.21 12.76 9.79
C ARG A 81 3.65 13.44 11.08
N ASN A 82 2.71 13.77 11.96
CA ASN A 82 3.03 14.41 13.24
C ASN A 82 3.81 13.47 14.14
N TYR A 83 3.50 12.16 14.14
CA TYR A 83 4.29 11.15 14.86
C TYR A 83 5.72 11.07 14.31
N ILE A 84 5.90 11.02 12.98
CA ILE A 84 7.24 11.00 12.37
C ILE A 84 8.02 12.28 12.71
N PHE A 85 7.38 13.45 12.64
CA PHE A 85 8.03 14.70 13.01
C PHE A 85 8.37 14.77 14.50
N PHE A 86 7.53 14.22 15.36
CA PHE A 86 7.81 14.14 16.80
C PHE A 86 9.01 13.25 17.09
N LEU A 87 9.12 12.07 16.46
CA LEU A 87 10.30 11.22 16.59
C LEU A 87 11.58 11.91 16.08
N ALA A 88 11.50 12.58 14.94
CA ALA A 88 12.62 13.36 14.41
C ALA A 88 13.00 14.55 15.31
N TYR A 89 12.02 15.15 15.98
CA TYR A 89 12.22 16.21 16.96
C TYR A 89 12.93 15.69 18.20
N LEU A 90 12.47 14.58 18.78
CA LEU A 90 13.12 13.94 19.93
C LEU A 90 14.57 13.57 19.64
N SER A 91 14.86 13.05 18.44
CA SER A 91 16.22 12.70 18.04
C SER A 91 17.19 13.88 17.94
N LYS A 92 16.68 15.12 17.81
CA LYS A 92 17.50 16.33 17.65
C LYS A 92 17.55 17.20 18.90
N LYS A 93 16.58 17.05 19.80
CA LYS A 93 16.47 17.87 21.00
C LYS A 93 17.53 17.44 22.03
N PRO A 94 18.26 18.36 22.65
CA PRO A 94 19.23 18.01 23.67
C PRO A 94 18.52 17.55 24.95
N GLU A 95 19.10 16.57 25.65
CA GLU A 95 18.44 15.86 26.76
C GLU A 95 18.07 16.78 27.93
N ASN A 96 18.86 17.82 28.17
CA ASN A 96 18.64 18.82 29.22
C ASN A 96 17.42 19.72 28.98
N GLU A 97 16.87 19.76 27.77
CA GLU A 97 15.69 20.54 27.41
C GLU A 97 14.43 19.66 27.26
N MET A 98 14.57 18.34 27.41
CA MET A 98 13.44 17.42 27.32
C MET A 98 12.51 17.57 28.53
N ASN A 99 11.21 17.51 28.27
CA ASN A 99 10.23 17.41 29.35
C ASN A 99 10.04 15.93 29.77
N GLY A 100 9.41 15.71 30.92
CA GLY A 100 9.24 14.34 31.45
C GLY A 100 8.47 13.38 30.55
N LEU A 101 7.55 13.87 29.71
CA LEU A 101 6.83 13.03 28.74
C LEU A 101 7.71 12.67 27.54
N GLU A 102 8.50 13.62 27.06
CA GLU A 102 9.47 13.41 25.97
C GLU A 102 10.55 12.42 26.40
N THR A 103 11.09 12.58 27.61
CA THR A 103 12.05 11.62 28.20
C THR A 103 11.42 10.24 28.34
N TYR A 104 10.19 10.15 28.86
CA TYR A 104 9.48 8.86 28.99
C TYR A 104 9.29 8.15 27.64
N VAL A 105 8.99 8.89 26.57
CA VAL A 105 8.83 8.32 25.24
C VAL A 105 10.18 7.93 24.63
N LEU A 106 11.26 8.67 24.89
CA LEU A 106 12.60 8.35 24.39
C LEU A 106 13.20 7.11 25.07
N GLU A 107 12.94 6.92 26.36
CA GLU A 107 13.47 5.81 27.17
C GLU A 107 12.78 4.46 26.88
N LYS A 108 11.69 4.46 26.11
CA LYS A 108 10.82 3.30 25.92
C LYS A 108 10.92 2.72 24.50
#